data_AF-A0A1S7FU89-F1
#
_entry.id   AF-A0A1S7FU89-F1
#
_cell.length_a   1.000
_cell.length_b   1.000
_cell.length_c   1.000
_cell.angle_alpha   90.00
_cell.angle_beta   90.00
_cell.angle_gamma   90.00
#
_symmetry.space_group_name_H-M   'P 1'
#
loop_
_entity.id
_entity.type
_entity.pdbx_description
1 polymer ?
#
loop_
_entity_poly.entity_id
_entity_poly.type
_entity_poly.pdbx_seq_one_letter_code
_entity_poly.pdbx_strand_id
1 'polypeptide(L)'
;MHNQLISNEITKLFAKEIFVFAEFWFDNYYKQDMNSEILVDHPDFIRIYRPQIVTTVANGHRAVSGGEYSQTAYYRLGLTEAQNGLTVTDAHRNRNSFEAATKAFLKKRISEGEMAISDREVVFYLDELSKFHDVIMPVIIQGYTDYAGKSNNKKDV
;
A
#
# COMPACT_ATOMS: atom_id res chain seq x y z
N MET A 1 -18.00 -18.31 1.93
CA MET A 1 -16.97 -18.96 1.07
C MET A 1 -15.69 -18.13 0.89
N HIS A 2 -15.48 -16.98 1.57
CA HIS A 2 -14.22 -16.20 1.47
C HIS A 2 -12.98 -16.94 2.00
N ASN A 3 -13.12 -17.74 3.07
CA ASN A 3 -12.00 -18.44 3.73
C ASN A 3 -11.31 -19.53 2.89
N GLN A 4 -11.81 -19.86 1.69
CA GLN A 4 -11.31 -21.01 0.93
C GLN A 4 -10.37 -20.66 -0.23
N LEU A 5 -10.22 -19.38 -0.61
CA LEU A 5 -9.52 -19.02 -1.86
C LEU A 5 -8.32 -18.09 -1.70
N ILE A 6 -8.17 -17.35 -0.59
CA ILE A 6 -6.89 -16.70 -0.31
C ILE A 6 -5.95 -17.78 0.22
N SER A 7 -5.04 -18.21 -0.64
CA SER A 7 -4.10 -19.28 -0.32
C SER A 7 -3.35 -18.94 0.97
N ASN A 8 -3.35 -19.89 1.91
CA ASN A 8 -2.55 -19.80 3.12
C ASN A 8 -1.07 -19.56 2.81
N GLU A 9 -0.59 -19.97 1.63
CA GLU A 9 0.77 -19.70 1.18
C GLU A 9 1.02 -18.21 0.90
N ILE A 10 0.06 -17.50 0.31
CA ILE A 10 0.17 -16.05 0.07
C ILE A 10 0.25 -15.31 1.41
N THR A 11 -0.64 -15.65 2.35
CA THR A 11 -0.64 -15.07 3.69
C THR A 11 0.66 -15.36 4.44
N LYS A 12 1.17 -16.60 4.37
CA LYS A 12 2.44 -17.00 4.98
C LYS A 12 3.63 -16.27 4.35
N LEU A 13 3.66 -16.14 3.03
CA LEU A 13 4.71 -15.43 2.31
C LEU A 13 4.76 -13.99 2.79
N PHE A 14 3.64 -13.26 2.74
CA PHE A 14 3.63 -11.87 3.15
C PHE A 14 3.90 -11.70 4.64
N ALA A 15 3.48 -12.62 5.51
CA ALA A 15 3.88 -12.60 6.91
C ALA A 15 5.40 -12.78 7.12
N LYS A 16 6.04 -13.63 6.32
CA LYS A 16 7.49 -13.90 6.38
C LYS A 16 8.34 -12.81 5.72
N GLU A 17 7.86 -12.25 4.63
CA GLU A 17 8.68 -11.46 3.69
C GLU A 17 8.21 -10.03 3.53
N ILE A 18 7.40 -9.53 4.47
CA ILE A 18 6.83 -8.19 4.39
C ILE A 18 7.86 -7.10 4.16
N PHE A 19 9.03 -7.20 4.79
CA PHE A 19 10.12 -6.25 4.62
C PHE A 19 10.73 -6.33 3.22
N VAL A 20 10.97 -7.55 2.73
CA VAL A 20 11.51 -7.79 1.38
C VAL A 20 10.52 -7.29 0.32
N PHE A 21 9.23 -7.53 0.51
CA PHE A 21 8.20 -7.00 -0.38
C PHE A 21 8.13 -5.47 -0.33
N ALA A 22 8.16 -4.87 0.85
CA ALA A 22 8.13 -3.41 1.00
C ALA A 22 9.33 -2.75 0.30
N GLU A 23 10.53 -3.32 0.42
CA GLU A 23 11.72 -2.85 -0.31
C GLU A 23 11.57 -3.05 -1.82
N PHE A 24 11.09 -4.22 -2.25
CA PHE A 24 10.82 -4.50 -3.66
C PHE A 24 9.84 -3.49 -4.28
N TRP A 25 8.70 -3.24 -3.62
CA TRP A 25 7.73 -2.25 -4.07
C TRP A 25 8.36 -0.85 -4.16
N PHE A 26 9.10 -0.47 -3.12
CA PHE A 26 9.69 0.85 -3.02
C PHE A 26 10.74 1.12 -4.13
N ASP A 27 11.63 0.17 -4.37
CA ASP A 27 12.74 0.36 -5.33
C ASP A 27 12.31 0.18 -6.78
N ASN A 28 11.26 -0.60 -7.05
CA ASN A 28 10.86 -0.93 -8.43
C ASN A 28 9.65 -0.14 -8.92
N TYR A 29 8.82 0.41 -8.03
CA TYR A 29 7.57 1.07 -8.44
C TYR A 29 7.38 2.43 -7.79
N TYR A 30 7.68 2.56 -6.48
CA TYR A 30 7.48 3.85 -5.79
C TYR A 30 8.47 4.92 -6.29
N LYS A 31 9.75 4.58 -6.43
CA LYS A 31 10.80 5.50 -6.89
C LYS A 31 10.88 5.71 -8.40
N GLN A 32 10.31 4.80 -9.20
CA GLN A 32 10.57 4.79 -10.65
C GLN A 32 9.68 5.77 -11.43
N ASP A 33 8.49 6.09 -10.92
CA ASP A 33 7.54 7.01 -11.59
C ASP A 33 7.06 8.18 -10.71
N MET A 34 7.30 8.13 -9.40
CA MET A 34 6.92 9.18 -8.47
C MET A 34 8.15 9.82 -7.83
N ASN A 35 8.16 11.15 -7.85
CA ASN A 35 8.80 11.94 -6.80
C ASN A 35 10.32 11.94 -6.77
N SER A 36 11.02 12.00 -7.91
CA SER A 36 12.41 12.47 -7.87
C SER A 36 12.50 13.83 -7.16
N GLU A 37 11.54 14.72 -7.36
CA GLU A 37 11.48 16.05 -6.71
C GLU A 37 11.07 15.99 -5.22
N ILE A 38 9.98 15.31 -4.83
CA ILE A 38 9.61 15.20 -3.40
C ILE A 38 10.65 14.41 -2.59
N LEU A 39 11.31 13.40 -3.18
CA LEU A 39 12.40 12.68 -2.52
C LEU A 39 13.68 13.54 -2.41
N VAL A 40 13.85 14.52 -3.30
CA VAL A 40 14.91 15.54 -3.23
C VAL A 40 14.57 16.60 -2.18
N ASP A 41 13.33 17.08 -2.13
CA ASP A 41 12.87 18.12 -1.21
C ASP A 41 12.68 17.61 0.23
N HIS A 42 12.38 16.32 0.37
CA HIS A 42 12.14 15.67 1.65
C HIS A 42 12.92 14.34 1.75
N PRO A 43 14.26 14.37 1.88
CA PRO A 43 15.07 13.14 1.95
C PRO A 43 14.73 12.26 3.17
N ASP A 44 14.27 12.87 4.27
CA ASP A 44 13.77 12.17 5.46
C ASP A 44 12.40 11.50 5.26
N PHE A 45 11.65 11.89 4.22
CA PHE A 45 10.35 11.30 3.90
C PHE A 45 10.49 9.79 3.70
N ILE A 46 11.56 9.35 3.03
CA ILE A 46 11.86 7.92 2.86
C ILE A 46 12.02 7.21 4.21
N ARG A 47 12.73 7.84 5.15
CA ARG A 47 13.02 7.26 6.47
C ARG A 47 11.75 7.20 7.34
N ILE A 48 10.85 8.16 7.21
CA ILE A 48 9.60 8.26 7.97
C ILE A 48 8.49 7.39 7.36
N TYR A 49 8.46 7.29 6.03
CA TYR A 49 7.39 6.64 5.28
C TYR A 49 7.62 5.12 5.12
N ARG A 50 8.88 4.64 5.09
CA ARG A 50 9.18 3.18 5.04
C ARG A 50 8.53 2.35 6.15
N PRO A 51 8.59 2.74 7.44
CA PRO A 51 7.89 2.01 8.50
C PRO A 51 6.37 2.04 8.36
N GLN A 52 5.84 3.15 7.84
CA GLN A 52 4.40 3.29 7.58
C GLN A 52 3.95 2.42 6.39
N ILE A 53 4.74 2.32 5.33
CA ILE A 53 4.55 1.37 4.22
C ILE A 53 4.46 -0.05 4.76
N VAL A 54 5.44 -0.51 5.53
CA VAL A 54 5.43 -1.88 6.09
C VAL A 54 4.19 -2.12 6.94
N THR A 55 3.76 -1.12 7.71
CA THR A 55 2.54 -1.19 8.54
C THR A 55 1.27 -1.25 7.68
N THR A 56 1.21 -0.45 6.61
CA THR A 56 0.10 -0.43 5.64
C THR A 56 0.00 -1.76 4.89
N VAL A 57 1.13 -2.29 4.41
CA VAL A 57 1.25 -3.61 3.80
C VAL A 57 0.74 -4.69 4.76
N ALA A 58 1.18 -4.66 6.02
CA ALA A 58 0.80 -5.65 7.03
C ALA A 58 -0.70 -5.63 7.31
N ASN A 59 -1.26 -4.43 7.43
CA ASN A 59 -2.67 -4.23 7.69
C ASN A 59 -3.53 -4.59 6.47
N GLY A 60 -3.07 -4.29 5.26
CA GLY A 60 -3.74 -4.68 4.02
C GLY A 60 -3.80 -6.20 3.86
N HIS A 61 -2.67 -6.90 4.05
CA HIS A 61 -2.65 -8.36 4.00
C HIS A 61 -3.52 -9.00 5.08
N ARG A 62 -3.48 -8.48 6.32
CA ARG A 62 -4.34 -8.98 7.41
C ARG A 62 -5.82 -8.79 7.08
N ALA A 63 -6.21 -7.62 6.56
CA ALA A 63 -7.58 -7.32 6.19
C ALA A 63 -8.09 -8.23 5.07
N VAL A 64 -7.29 -8.39 4.01
CA VAL A 64 -7.59 -9.27 2.88
C VAL A 64 -7.73 -10.72 3.34
N SER A 65 -6.92 -11.18 4.29
CA SER A 65 -7.03 -12.53 4.90
C SER A 65 -8.22 -12.71 5.88
N GLY A 66 -9.15 -11.74 5.96
CA GLY A 66 -10.34 -11.81 6.82
C GLY A 66 -10.14 -11.27 8.25
N GLY A 67 -9.04 -10.57 8.52
CA GLY A 67 -8.79 -9.90 9.78
C GLY A 67 -9.36 -8.48 9.84
N GLU A 68 -9.41 -7.91 11.04
CA GLU A 68 -9.83 -6.52 11.24
C GLU A 68 -8.81 -5.52 10.66
N TYR A 69 -9.30 -4.35 10.26
CA TYR A 69 -8.48 -3.23 9.80
C TYR A 69 -8.90 -1.93 10.48
N SER A 70 -7.95 -1.02 10.67
CA SER A 70 -8.19 0.26 11.34
C SER A 70 -8.42 1.37 10.32
N GLN A 71 -9.67 1.84 10.20
CA GLN A 71 -9.98 3.04 9.40
C GLN A 71 -9.15 4.25 9.86
N THR A 72 -8.95 4.42 11.17
CA THR A 72 -8.12 5.50 11.74
C THR A 72 -6.68 5.44 11.23
N ALA A 73 -6.10 4.24 11.07
CA ALA A 73 -4.75 4.10 10.54
C ALA A 73 -4.67 4.56 9.07
N TYR A 74 -5.64 4.19 8.24
CA TYR A 74 -5.71 4.62 6.84
C TYR A 74 -6.00 6.11 6.68
N TYR A 75 -6.84 6.69 7.54
CA TYR A 75 -7.02 8.14 7.59
C TYR A 75 -5.72 8.87 7.93
N ARG A 76 -4.98 8.39 8.95
CA ARG A 76 -3.70 8.97 9.35
C ARG A 76 -2.61 8.81 8.29
N LEU A 77 -2.65 7.74 7.51
CA LEU A 77 -1.78 7.55 6.35
C LEU A 77 -1.97 8.72 5.38
N GLY A 78 -3.19 8.94 4.90
CA GLY A 78 -3.48 10.04 3.97
C GLY A 78 -3.16 11.42 4.53
N LEU A 79 -3.43 11.65 5.82
CA LEU A 79 -3.05 12.90 6.50
C LEU A 79 -1.53 13.10 6.50
N THR A 80 -0.76 12.04 6.78
CA THR A 80 0.70 12.10 6.82
C THR A 80 1.27 12.31 5.43
N GLU A 81 0.77 11.59 4.42
CA GLU A 81 1.19 11.76 3.03
C GLU A 81 0.97 13.20 2.55
N ALA A 82 -0.21 13.76 2.83
CA ALA A 82 -0.53 15.14 2.48
C ALA A 82 0.38 16.16 3.20
N GLN A 83 0.72 15.93 4.48
CA GLN A 83 1.67 16.75 5.23
C GLN A 83 3.06 16.77 4.61
N ASN A 84 3.43 15.73 3.87
CA ASN A 84 4.71 15.60 3.19
C ASN A 84 4.62 15.97 1.70
N GLY A 85 3.55 16.66 1.28
CA GLY A 85 3.43 17.21 -0.06
C GLY A 85 2.85 16.26 -1.11
N LEU A 86 2.44 15.04 -0.74
CA LEU A 86 1.75 14.16 -1.69
C LEU A 86 0.34 14.66 -1.97
N THR A 87 -0.12 14.37 -3.18
CA THR A 87 -1.47 14.72 -3.64
C THR A 87 -2.41 13.52 -3.63
N VAL A 88 -3.72 13.76 -3.76
CA VAL A 88 -4.72 12.70 -3.98
C VAL A 88 -4.40 11.87 -5.23
N THR A 89 -3.85 12.50 -6.26
CA THR A 89 -3.39 11.79 -7.47
C THR A 89 -2.29 10.79 -7.13
N ASP A 90 -1.37 11.14 -6.22
CA ASP A 90 -0.31 10.24 -5.77
C ASP A 90 -0.86 9.09 -4.93
N ALA A 91 -1.93 9.29 -4.16
CA ALA A 91 -2.60 8.20 -3.45
C ALA A 91 -3.14 7.12 -4.42
N HIS A 92 -3.75 7.52 -5.53
CA HIS A 92 -4.20 6.58 -6.56
C HIS A 92 -3.06 5.88 -7.28
N ARG A 93 -1.96 6.60 -7.56
CA ARG A 93 -0.74 6.00 -8.12
C ARG A 93 -0.13 4.99 -7.16
N ASN A 94 -0.05 5.31 -5.86
CA ASN A 94 0.43 4.41 -4.83
C ASN A 94 -0.36 3.11 -4.80
N ARG A 95 -1.71 3.19 -4.82
CA ARG A 95 -2.57 2.00 -4.94
C ARG A 95 -2.18 1.15 -6.15
N ASN A 96 -2.15 1.74 -7.34
CA ASN A 96 -1.87 1.00 -8.58
C ASN A 96 -0.47 0.36 -8.55
N SER A 97 0.52 1.10 -8.04
CA SER A 97 1.90 0.62 -7.91
C SER A 97 2.00 -0.56 -6.92
N PHE A 98 1.24 -0.51 -5.83
CA PHE A 98 1.18 -1.58 -4.83
C PHE A 98 0.58 -2.86 -5.41
N GLU A 99 -0.55 -2.75 -6.12
CA GLU A 99 -1.21 -3.89 -6.76
C GLU A 99 -0.30 -4.53 -7.84
N ALA A 100 0.38 -3.70 -8.63
CA ALA A 100 1.36 -4.14 -9.62
C ALA A 100 2.56 -4.85 -8.97
N ALA A 101 3.13 -4.26 -7.90
CA ALA A 101 4.23 -4.84 -7.16
C ALA A 101 3.85 -6.18 -6.51
N THR A 102 2.65 -6.26 -5.94
CA THR A 102 2.11 -7.50 -5.36
C THR A 102 2.07 -8.62 -6.41
N LYS A 103 1.51 -8.32 -7.59
CA LYS A 103 1.45 -9.27 -8.70
C LYS A 103 2.85 -9.73 -9.14
N ALA A 104 3.77 -8.80 -9.32
CA ALA A 104 5.13 -9.11 -9.74
C ALA A 104 5.90 -9.94 -8.70
N PHE A 105 5.73 -9.62 -7.42
CA PHE A 105 6.37 -10.33 -6.32
C PHE A 105 5.87 -11.77 -6.21
N LEU A 106 4.55 -11.99 -6.28
CA LEU A 106 3.97 -13.34 -6.29
C LEU A 106 4.49 -14.16 -7.48
N LYS A 107 4.50 -13.59 -8.68
CA LYS A 107 5.05 -14.27 -9.88
C LYS A 107 6.52 -14.63 -9.73
N LYS A 108 7.33 -13.73 -9.17
CA LYS A 108 8.74 -13.98 -8.88
C LYS A 108 8.89 -15.17 -7.93
N ARG A 109 8.16 -15.20 -6.81
CA ARG A 109 8.23 -16.28 -5.83
C ARG A 109 7.75 -17.63 -6.38
N ILE A 110 6.72 -17.64 -7.22
CA ILE A 110 6.31 -18.86 -7.95
C ILE A 110 7.45 -19.34 -8.85
N SER A 111 8.07 -18.45 -9.63
CA SER A 111 9.17 -18.82 -10.54
C SER A 111 10.43 -19.32 -9.83
N GLU A 112 10.66 -18.85 -8.60
CA GLU A 112 11.76 -19.29 -7.73
C GLU A 112 11.45 -20.62 -7.03
N GLY A 113 10.23 -21.16 -7.17
CA GLY A 113 9.79 -22.38 -6.48
C GLY A 113 9.49 -22.18 -4.99
N GLU A 114 9.43 -20.93 -4.51
CA GLU A 114 9.17 -20.56 -3.12
C GLU A 114 7.67 -20.64 -2.76
N MET A 115 6.80 -20.83 -3.75
CA MET A 115 5.35 -20.99 -3.57
C MET A 115 4.77 -22.00 -4.55
N ALA A 116 3.83 -22.81 -4.07
CA ALA A 116 3.05 -23.77 -4.85
C ALA A 116 1.62 -23.27 -5.08
N ILE A 117 1.48 -22.00 -5.52
CA ILE A 117 0.19 -21.39 -5.85
C ILE A 117 -0.04 -21.33 -7.36
N SER A 118 -1.29 -21.49 -7.77
CA SER A 118 -1.70 -21.37 -9.17
C SER A 118 -1.90 -19.91 -9.61
N ASP A 119 -1.81 -19.64 -10.92
CA ASP A 119 -2.14 -18.32 -11.49
C ASP A 119 -3.58 -17.88 -11.15
N ARG A 120 -4.50 -18.83 -11.03
CA ARG A 120 -5.89 -18.56 -10.62
C ARG A 120 -5.97 -18.02 -9.19
N GLU A 121 -5.18 -18.57 -8.27
CA GLU A 121 -5.09 -18.08 -6.90
C GLU A 121 -4.47 -16.68 -6.83
N VAL A 122 -3.45 -16.40 -7.65
CA VAL A 122 -2.88 -15.05 -7.77
C VAL A 122 -3.93 -14.06 -8.26
N VAL A 123 -4.70 -14.40 -9.30
CA VAL A 123 -5.76 -13.54 -9.82
C VAL A 123 -6.84 -13.29 -8.77
N PHE A 124 -7.28 -14.34 -8.07
CA PHE A 124 -8.27 -14.22 -7.00
C PHE A 124 -7.77 -13.30 -5.87
N TYR A 125 -6.52 -13.47 -5.45
CA TYR A 125 -5.91 -12.64 -4.42
C TYR A 125 -5.85 -11.16 -4.81
N LEU A 126 -5.48 -10.86 -6.06
CA LEU A 126 -5.41 -9.48 -6.56
C LEU A 126 -6.80 -8.83 -6.67
N ASP A 127 -7.84 -9.60 -7.01
CA ASP A 127 -9.22 -9.12 -7.02
C ASP A 127 -9.69 -8.74 -5.60
N GLU A 128 -9.41 -9.58 -4.61
CA GLU A 128 -9.72 -9.28 -3.20
C GLU A 128 -8.91 -8.09 -2.67
N LEU A 129 -7.65 -7.97 -3.06
CA LEU A 129 -6.82 -6.80 -2.74
C LEU A 129 -7.41 -5.51 -3.34
N SER A 130 -7.82 -5.53 -4.60
CA SER A 130 -8.44 -4.37 -5.26
C SER A 130 -9.75 -3.97 -4.58
N LYS A 131 -10.62 -4.94 -4.25
CA LYS A 131 -11.87 -4.67 -3.52
C LYS A 131 -11.60 -4.05 -2.15
N PHE A 132 -10.60 -4.55 -1.44
CA PHE A 132 -10.19 -3.95 -0.17
C PHE A 132 -9.71 -2.50 -0.37
N HIS A 133 -8.92 -2.24 -1.41
CA HIS A 133 -8.50 -0.88 -1.74
C HIS A 133 -9.68 0.03 -2.07
N ASP A 134 -10.71 -0.45 -2.77
CA ASP A 134 -11.93 0.33 -3.02
C ASP A 134 -12.64 0.76 -1.72
N VAL A 135 -12.56 -0.06 -0.66
CA VAL A 135 -13.12 0.25 0.66
C VAL A 135 -12.28 1.29 1.42
N ILE A 136 -10.94 1.18 1.39
CA ILE A 136 -10.07 2.03 2.21
C ILE A 136 -9.63 3.34 1.54
N MET A 137 -9.60 3.40 0.20
CA MET A 137 -9.18 4.60 -0.51
C MET A 137 -10.00 5.85 -0.15
N PRO A 138 -11.34 5.80 0.00
CA PRO A 138 -12.10 6.96 0.47
C PRO A 138 -11.63 7.49 1.83
N VAL A 139 -11.24 6.60 2.75
CA VAL A 139 -10.75 6.96 4.09
C VAL A 139 -9.37 7.62 4.01
N ILE A 140 -8.49 7.11 3.14
CA ILE A 140 -7.18 7.72 2.86
C ILE A 140 -7.39 9.13 2.28
N ILE A 141 -8.21 9.27 1.24
CA ILE A 141 -8.50 10.53 0.55
C ILE A 141 -9.11 11.57 1.51
N GLN A 142 -9.91 11.14 2.49
CA GLN A 142 -10.42 12.03 3.53
C GLN A 142 -9.27 12.68 4.31
N GLY A 143 -8.21 11.92 4.65
CA GLY A 143 -7.02 12.44 5.31
C GLY A 143 -6.31 13.54 4.50
N TYR A 144 -6.20 13.36 3.18
CA TYR A 144 -5.68 14.39 2.27
C TYR A 144 -6.56 15.64 2.24
N THR A 145 -7.87 15.45 2.13
CA THR A 145 -8.85 16.54 2.00
C THR A 145 -8.87 17.41 3.25
N ASP A 146 -8.84 16.79 4.44
CA ASP A 146 -8.82 17.49 5.72
C ASP A 146 -7.53 18.30 5.92
N TYR A 147 -6.38 17.80 5.45
CA TYR A 147 -5.14 18.56 5.48
C TYR A 147 -5.21 19.79 4.58
N ALA A 148 -5.68 19.63 3.34
CA ALA A 148 -5.83 20.73 2.39
C ALA A 148 -6.76 21.83 2.94
N GLY A 149 -7.89 21.45 3.55
CA GLY A 149 -8.81 22.38 4.21
C GLY A 149 -8.16 23.14 5.39
N LYS A 150 -7.31 22.47 6.18
CA LYS A 150 -6.55 23.11 7.28
C LYS A 150 -5.41 24.02 6.80
N SER A 151 -4.78 23.68 5.68
CA SER A 151 -3.70 24.48 5.08
C SER A 151 -4.22 25.80 4.51
N ASN A 152 -5.40 25.78 3.88
CA ASN A 152 -6.04 26.99 3.35
C ASN A 152 -6.47 27.96 4.47
N ASN A 153 -6.89 27.47 5.64
CA ASN A 153 -7.24 28.32 6.79
C ASN A 153 -6.03 28.94 7.53
N LYS A 154 -4.79 28.56 7.20
CA LYS A 154 -3.57 29.11 7.82
C LYS A 154 -2.95 30.27 7.03
N LYS A 155 -3.48 30.62 5.85
CA LYS A 155 -2.99 31.75 5.05
C LYS A 155 -3.69 33.09 5.34
N ASP A 156 -4.70 33.08 6.21
CA ASP A 156 -5.53 34.26 6.52
C ASP A 156 -5.34 34.80 7.96
N VAL A 157 -4.16 34.61 8.59
CA VAL A 157 -3.81 35.25 9.88
C VAL A 157 -2.45 35.91 9.80
#